data_AF-A0A366WM16-F1
#
_entry.id   AF-A0A366WM16-F1
#
_cell.length_a   1.000
_cell.length_b   1.000
_cell.length_c   1.000
_cell.angle_alpha   90.00
_cell.angle_beta   90.00
_cell.angle_gamma   90.00
#
_symmetry.space_group_name_H-M   'P 1'
#
loop_
_entity.id
_entity.type
_entity.pdbx_description
1 polymer ?
#
loop_
_entity_poly.entity_id
_entity_poly.type
_entity_poly.pdbx_seq_one_letter_code
_entity_poly.pdbx_strand_id
1 'polypeptide(L)'
;MAQRIVIGIFLTSLLVASVAMFMGHQSLAKYFAAPALAFSGWAALGHLVTLDDEAPGEWSNPEGSKAIWKRSVVELIIKVVVFAAVGIAFYV
;
A
#
# COMPACT_ATOMS: atom_id res chain seq x y z
N MET A 1 8.14 -15.69 -3.10
CA MET A 1 9.37 -15.24 -2.41
C MET A 1 9.47 -13.72 -2.38
N ALA A 2 9.42 -13.04 -3.53
CA ALA A 2 9.49 -11.57 -3.63
C ALA A 2 8.44 -10.83 -2.78
N GLN A 3 7.17 -11.25 -2.80
CA GLN A 3 6.12 -10.63 -1.99
C GLN A 3 6.45 -10.61 -0.48
N ARG A 4 7.00 -11.71 0.05
CA ARG A 4 7.39 -11.79 1.47
C ARG A 4 8.54 -10.83 1.80
N ILE A 5 9.47 -10.66 0.87
CA ILE A 5 10.59 -9.72 1.01
C ILE A 5 10.07 -8.28 1.04
N VAL A 6 9.19 -7.91 0.12
CA VAL A 6 8.58 -6.56 0.08
C VAL A 6 7.80 -6.26 1.35
N ILE A 7 6.99 -7.21 1.82
CA ILE A 7 6.27 -7.08 3.10
C ILE A 7 7.26 -6.93 4.26
N GLY A 8 8.33 -7.71 4.29
CA GLY A 8 9.37 -7.59 5.32
C GLY A 8 10.04 -6.22 5.33
N ILE A 9 10.38 -5.67 4.16
CA ILE A 9 10.95 -4.31 4.04
C ILE A 9 9.94 -3.27 4.51
N PHE A 10 8.68 -3.36 4.07
CA PHE A 10 7.61 -2.45 4.47
C PHE A 10 7.43 -2.43 5.99
N LEU A 11 7.31 -3.60 6.63
CA LEU A 11 7.09 -3.71 8.08
C LEU A 11 8.31 -3.23 8.87
N THR A 12 9.52 -3.58 8.43
CA THR A 12 10.75 -3.15 9.12
C THR A 12 10.93 -1.64 9.02
N SER A 13 10.69 -1.07 7.83
CA SER A 13 10.70 0.37 7.57
C SER A 13 9.72 1.10 8.49
N LEU A 14 8.47 0.63 8.59
CA LEU A 14 7.46 1.20 9.49
C LEU A 14 7.85 1.12 10.96
N LEU A 15 8.35 -0.03 11.40
CA LEU A 15 8.73 -0.23 12.80
C LEU A 15 9.86 0.71 13.20
N VAL A 16 10.93 0.76 12.41
CA VAL A 16 12.08 1.62 12.68
C VAL A 16 11.68 3.10 12.65
N ALA A 17 10.87 3.50 11.67
CA ALA A 17 10.37 4.88 11.58
C ALA A 17 9.51 5.25 12.80
N SER A 18 8.62 4.36 13.24
CA SER A 18 7.76 4.58 14.41
C SER A 18 8.58 4.75 15.69
N VAL A 19 9.61 3.91 15.89
CA VAL A 19 10.52 4.03 17.03
C VAL A 19 11.31 5.34 16.98
N ALA A 20 11.87 5.69 15.82
CA ALA A 20 12.59 6.95 15.66
C ALA A 20 11.70 8.17 15.94
N MET A 21 10.44 8.14 15.50
CA MET A 21 9.47 9.19 15.75
C MET A 21 9.11 9.31 17.23
N PHE A 22 8.88 8.17 17.90
CA PHE A 22 8.62 8.11 19.34
C PHE A 22 9.80 8.66 20.16
N MET A 23 11.03 8.42 19.72
CA MET A 23 12.24 8.98 20.34
C MET A 23 12.51 10.46 19.98
N GLY A 24 11.64 11.09 19.18
CA GLY A 24 11.77 12.50 18.79
C GLY A 24 12.70 12.76 17.60
N HIS A 25 13.23 11.72 16.96
CA HIS A 25 14.13 11.85 15.81
C HIS A 25 13.35 11.98 14.48
N GLN A 26 12.69 13.12 14.29
CA GLN A 26 11.80 13.37 13.14
C GLN A 26 12.45 13.17 11.77
N SER A 27 13.70 13.61 11.59
CA SER A 27 14.43 13.44 10.31
C SER A 27 14.71 11.97 10.00
N LEU A 28 15.13 11.19 11.01
CA LEU A 28 15.36 9.75 10.86
C LEU A 28 14.05 9.01 10.63
N ALA A 29 12.96 9.39 11.32
CA ALA A 29 11.64 8.81 11.11
C ALA A 29 11.20 8.97 9.64
N LYS A 30 11.29 10.18 9.08
CA LYS A 30 10.99 10.45 7.67
C LYS A 30 11.87 9.66 6.71
N TYR A 31 13.16 9.52 7.02
CA TYR A 31 14.08 8.73 6.19
C TYR A 31 13.69 7.25 6.20
N PHE A 32 13.47 6.66 7.38
CA PHE A 32 13.12 5.25 7.51
C PHE A 32 11.69 4.93 7.07
N ALA A 33 10.76 5.89 7.03
CA ALA A 33 9.40 5.70 6.52
C ALA A 33 9.34 5.68 4.98
N ALA A 34 10.38 6.16 4.29
CA ALA A 34 10.34 6.34 2.84
C ALA A 34 10.12 5.03 2.06
N PRO A 35 10.75 3.89 2.42
CA PRO A 35 10.44 2.61 1.79
C PRO A 35 8.98 2.19 1.99
N ALA A 36 8.44 2.32 3.21
CA ALA A 36 7.05 2.00 3.48
C ALA A 36 6.08 2.86 2.65
N LEU A 37 6.37 4.16 2.52
CA LEU A 37 5.60 5.07 1.67
C LEU A 37 5.69 4.67 0.19
N ALA A 38 6.89 4.38 -0.30
CA ALA A 38 7.10 3.98 -1.69
C ALA A 38 6.37 2.68 -2.04
N PHE A 39 6.48 1.64 -1.21
CA PHE A 39 5.84 0.35 -1.49
C PHE A 39 4.31 0.40 -1.35
N SER A 40 3.78 1.12 -0.36
CA SER A 40 2.33 1.30 -0.24
C SER A 40 1.76 2.14 -1.37
N GLY A 41 2.44 3.22 -1.77
CA GLY A 41 2.09 4.04 -2.93
C GLY A 41 2.13 3.23 -4.22
N TRP A 42 3.19 2.44 -4.45
CA TRP A 42 3.31 1.58 -5.62
C TRP A 42 2.20 0.52 -5.67
N ALA A 43 1.86 -0.08 -4.53
CA ALA A 43 0.78 -1.06 -4.45
C ALA A 43 -0.60 -0.43 -4.76
N ALA A 44 -0.87 0.76 -4.23
CA ALA A 44 -2.13 1.48 -4.46
C ALA A 44 -2.25 1.95 -5.92
N LEU A 45 -1.23 2.62 -6.45
CA LEU A 45 -1.22 3.13 -7.82
C LEU A 45 -1.19 1.99 -8.85
N GLY A 46 -0.39 0.96 -8.62
CA GLY A 46 -0.34 -0.20 -9.49
C GLY A 46 -1.69 -0.91 -9.58
N HIS A 47 -2.39 -1.08 -8.45
CA HIS A 47 -3.73 -1.68 -8.46
C HIS A 47 -4.78 -0.74 -9.05
N LEU A 48 -4.67 0.57 -8.86
CA LEU A 48 -5.57 1.53 -9.50
C LEU A 48 -5.49 1.42 -11.03
N VAL A 49 -4.28 1.26 -11.58
CA VAL A 49 -4.06 1.13 -13.02
C VAL A 49 -4.63 -0.18 -13.58
N THR A 50 -4.67 -1.25 -12.80
CA THR A 50 -5.19 -2.56 -13.22
C THR A 50 -6.60 -2.85 -12.70
N LEU A 51 -7.30 -1.83 -12.17
CA LEU A 51 -8.62 -2.04 -11.57
C LEU A 51 -9.64 -2.45 -12.64
N ASP A 52 -9.58 -1.82 -13.81
CA ASP A 52 -10.47 -2.08 -14.94
C ASP A 52 -10.42 -3.52 -15.42
N ASP A 53 -9.26 -4.19 -15.38
CA ASP A 53 -9.12 -5.61 -15.72
C ASP A 53 -10.08 -6.52 -14.92
N GLU A 54 -10.44 -6.14 -13.69
CA GLU A 54 -11.33 -6.91 -12.80
C GLU A 54 -12.82 -6.54 -12.94
N ALA A 55 -13.15 -5.55 -13.78
CA ALA A 55 -14.53 -5.17 -14.02
C ALA A 55 -15.32 -6.29 -14.74
N PRO A 56 -16.65 -6.38 -14.54
CA PRO A 56 -17.44 -7.47 -15.12
C PRO A 56 -17.35 -7.53 -16.65
N GLY A 57 -16.87 -8.65 -17.19
CA GLY A 57 -16.71 -8.87 -18.63
C GLY A 57 -15.31 -8.54 -19.16
N GLU A 58 -14.41 -8.04 -18.30
CA GLU A 58 -13.03 -7.74 -18.66
C GLU A 58 -12.09 -8.93 -18.47
N TRP A 59 -10.82 -8.74 -18.83
CA TRP A 59 -9.81 -9.80 -18.94
C TRP A 59 -9.71 -10.70 -17.70
N SER A 60 -9.69 -10.10 -16.51
CA SER A 60 -9.54 -10.83 -15.24
C SER A 60 -10.88 -11.29 -14.65
N ASN A 61 -12.01 -10.89 -15.25
CA ASN A 61 -13.37 -11.24 -14.80
C ASN A 61 -14.34 -11.52 -15.97
N PRO A 62 -14.03 -12.51 -16.84
CA PRO A 62 -14.82 -12.79 -18.04
C PRO A 62 -16.23 -13.32 -17.72
N GLU A 63 -16.40 -13.93 -16.54
CA GLU A 63 -17.68 -14.45 -16.02
C GLU A 63 -18.61 -13.31 -15.54
N GLY A 64 -18.15 -12.05 -15.53
CA GLY A 64 -18.98 -10.91 -15.11
C GLY A 64 -19.31 -10.90 -13.61
N SER A 65 -18.48 -11.51 -12.77
CA SER A 65 -18.73 -11.64 -11.34
C SER A 65 -18.66 -10.29 -10.62
N LYS A 66 -19.79 -9.81 -10.13
CA LYS A 66 -19.86 -8.59 -9.29
C LYS A 66 -19.10 -8.75 -7.97
N ALA A 67 -18.89 -9.98 -7.49
CA ALA A 67 -18.15 -10.24 -6.25
C ALA A 67 -16.65 -9.98 -6.43
N ILE A 68 -16.07 -10.39 -7.57
CA ILE A 68 -14.66 -10.12 -7.91
C ILE A 68 -14.45 -8.61 -7.98
N TRP A 69 -15.27 -7.91 -8.75
CA TRP A 69 -15.21 -6.44 -8.86
C TRP A 69 -15.27 -5.74 -7.50
N LYS A 70 -16.27 -6.05 -6.66
CA LYS A 70 -16.40 -5.44 -5.33
C LYS A 70 -15.20 -5.72 -4.44
N ARG A 71 -14.68 -6.95 -4.47
CA ARG A 71 -13.50 -7.32 -3.70
C ARG A 71 -12.28 -6.51 -4.16
N SER A 72 -12.07 -6.38 -5.46
CA SER A 72 -10.98 -5.57 -6.02
C SER A 72 -11.03 -4.12 -5.54
N VAL A 73 -12.21 -3.51 -5.61
CA VAL A 73 -12.44 -2.14 -5.15
C VAL A 73 -12.12 -2.01 -3.65
N VAL A 74 -12.54 -2.97 -2.82
CA VAL A 74 -12.21 -2.97 -1.39
C VAL A 74 -10.71 -3.12 -1.15
N GLU A 75 -10.03 -4.01 -1.88
CA GLU A 75 -8.58 -4.19 -1.78
C GLU A 75 -7.84 -2.91 -2.19
N LEU A 76 -8.29 -2.20 -3.22
CA LEU A 76 -7.73 -0.91 -3.63
C LEU A 76 -7.93 0.15 -2.55
N ILE A 77 -9.14 0.26 -1.98
CA ILE A 77 -9.42 1.21 -0.89
C ILE A 77 -8.47 0.97 0.28
N ILE A 78 -8.25 -0.28 0.68
CA ILE A 78 -7.32 -0.62 1.78
C ILE A 78 -5.90 -0.16 1.43
N LYS A 79 -5.42 -0.40 0.21
CA LYS A 79 -4.08 0.02 -0.23
C LYS A 79 -3.93 1.55 -0.19
N VAL A 80 -4.93 2.29 -0.65
CA VAL A 80 -4.96 3.76 -0.61
C VAL A 80 -4.96 4.26 0.84
N VAL A 81 -5.76 3.66 1.72
CA VAL A 81 -5.81 4.01 3.15
C VAL A 81 -4.45 3.76 3.81
N VAL A 82 -3.80 2.63 3.52
CA VAL A 82 -2.45 2.35 4.04
C VAL A 82 -1.44 3.39 3.54
N PHE A 83 -1.44 3.69 2.24
CA PHE A 83 -0.55 4.71 1.67
C PHE A 83 -0.77 6.09 2.33
N ALA A 84 -2.02 6.53 2.44
CA ALA A 84 -2.38 7.79 3.08
C ALA A 84 -1.98 7.81 4.57
N ALA A 85 -2.21 6.71 5.30
CA ALA A 85 -1.84 6.61 6.70
C ALA A 85 -0.32 6.75 6.91
N VAL A 86 0.51 6.12 6.07
CA VAL A 86 1.98 6.28 6.13
C VAL A 86 2.38 7.72 5.79
N GLY A 87 1.78 8.32 4.75
CA GLY A 87 2.02 9.71 4.38
C GLY A 87 1.70 10.68 5.51
N ILE A 88 0.51 10.57 6.09
CA ILE A 88 0.06 11.44 7.19
C ILE A 88 0.90 11.21 8.44
N ALA A 89 1.19 9.96 8.82
CA ALA A 89 1.87 9.67 10.07
C ALA A 89 3.31 10.21 10.12
N PHE A 90 4.02 10.24 8.99
CA PHE A 90 5.45 10.55 8.98
C PHE A 90 5.82 11.84 8.24
N TYR A 91 4.96 12.35 7.34
CA TYR A 91 5.31 13.47 6.46
C TYR A 91 4.44 14.71 6.62
N VAL A 92 3.36 14.63 7.38
CA VAL A 92 2.52 15.77 7.79
C VAL A 92 2.78 16.07 9.25
#